data_AF-A0A640KUR0-F1
#
_entry.id   AF-A0A640KUR0-F1
#
_cell.length_a   1.000
_cell.length_b   1.000
_cell.length_c   1.000
_cell.angle_alpha   90.00
_cell.angle_beta   90.00
_cell.angle_gamma   90.00
#
_symmetry.space_group_name_H-M   'P 1'
#
loop_
_entity.id
_entity.type
_entity.pdbx_description
1 polymer ?
#
loop_
_entity_poly.entity_id
_entity_poly.type
_entity_poly.pdbx_seq_one_letter_code
_entity_poly.pdbx_strand_id
1 'polypeptide(L)'
;MEAMQTSQSLHTAPAEEQVEPPPQLPLSDGRCYACRRCRRILSEAQWYSSGCVECSATMGIPDRDSLLDFATPHFHNFIGLIAPGQSWVARLIMKSREPTNGIFAETLSDDDPEDEEEEMEPYVRDADEEEALAMMDGESGASKPVNELVTEASE
;
A
#
# COMPACT_ATOMS: atom_id res chain seq x y z
N MET A 1 -6.06 -13.71 78.36
CA MET A 1 -7.19 -12.86 77.96
C MET A 1 -6.60 -11.76 77.09
N GLU A 2 -6.10 -12.12 75.93
CA GLU A 2 -6.82 -12.39 74.68
C GLU A 2 -6.91 -11.10 73.85
N ALA A 3 -6.16 -11.15 72.76
CA ALA A 3 -6.08 -10.14 71.73
C ALA A 3 -7.41 -10.06 70.97
N MET A 4 -7.91 -8.85 70.77
CA MET A 4 -8.99 -8.61 69.81
C MET A 4 -8.36 -7.95 68.59
N GLN A 5 -8.08 -8.79 67.61
CA GLN A 5 -7.66 -8.45 66.26
C GLN A 5 -8.87 -7.87 65.52
N THR A 6 -8.90 -6.54 65.37
CA THR A 6 -9.82 -5.88 64.43
C THR A 6 -9.26 -6.02 63.02
N SER A 7 -9.71 -7.05 62.33
CA SER A 7 -9.50 -7.28 60.91
C SER A 7 -10.11 -6.15 60.09
N GLN A 8 -9.29 -5.21 59.62
CA GLN A 8 -9.70 -4.29 58.56
C GLN A 8 -9.63 -5.07 57.23
N SER A 9 -10.80 -5.51 56.78
CA SER A 9 -10.97 -6.06 55.43
C SER A 9 -10.77 -4.91 54.45
N LEU A 10 -9.63 -4.92 53.74
CA LEU A 10 -9.42 -4.07 52.58
C LEU A 10 -10.37 -4.56 51.48
N HIS A 11 -11.55 -3.94 51.40
CA HIS A 11 -12.38 -4.04 50.22
C HIS A 11 -11.65 -3.35 49.07
N THR A 12 -10.91 -4.13 48.28
CA THR A 12 -10.51 -3.75 46.93
C THR A 12 -11.80 -3.42 46.18
N ALA A 13 -12.01 -2.14 45.88
CA ALA A 13 -13.06 -1.70 44.99
C ALA A 13 -12.94 -2.46 43.66
N PRO A 14 -14.04 -2.91 43.05
CA PRO A 14 -13.97 -3.50 41.73
C PRO A 14 -13.40 -2.42 40.80
N ALA A 15 -12.35 -2.78 40.06
CA ALA A 15 -11.78 -1.91 39.04
C ALA A 15 -12.92 -1.47 38.12
N GLU A 16 -13.17 -0.16 38.03
CA GLU A 16 -14.11 0.40 37.08
C GLU A 16 -13.73 -0.15 35.70
N GLU A 17 -14.63 -0.92 35.10
CA GLU A 17 -14.41 -1.54 33.80
C GLU A 17 -14.28 -0.41 32.78
N GLN A 18 -13.05 -0.06 32.43
CA GLN A 18 -12.76 0.98 31.46
C GLN A 18 -13.26 0.49 30.10
N VAL A 19 -14.45 0.95 29.72
CA VAL A 19 -15.03 0.66 28.40
C VAL A 19 -14.24 1.46 27.37
N GLU A 20 -13.35 0.77 26.64
CA GLU A 20 -12.61 1.36 25.53
C GLU A 20 -13.59 1.90 24.48
N PRO A 21 -13.41 3.14 23.96
CA PRO A 21 -14.27 3.66 22.92
C PRO A 21 -14.20 2.77 21.68
N PRO A 22 -15.31 2.61 20.93
CA PRO A 22 -15.33 1.73 19.77
C PRO A 22 -14.29 2.18 18.73
N PRO A 23 -13.59 1.22 18.09
CA PRO A 23 -12.56 1.54 17.13
C PRO A 23 -13.14 2.26 15.91
N GLN A 24 -12.36 3.17 15.33
CA GLN A 24 -12.70 3.80 14.06
C GLN A 24 -12.43 2.80 12.92
N LEU A 25 -13.51 2.23 12.37
CA LEU A 25 -13.51 1.28 11.25
C LEU A 25 -13.97 1.97 9.95
N PRO A 26 -13.51 1.55 8.76
CA PRO A 26 -14.09 1.98 7.48
C PRO A 26 -15.59 1.62 7.41
N LEU A 27 -16.47 2.61 7.24
CA LEU A 27 -17.93 2.41 7.31
C LEU A 27 -18.63 2.23 5.95
N SER A 28 -17.96 2.53 4.84
CA SER A 28 -18.53 2.44 3.50
C SER A 28 -17.70 1.53 2.59
N ASP A 29 -18.35 0.93 1.59
CA ASP A 29 -17.75 0.21 0.47
C ASP A 29 -17.11 1.13 -0.60
N GLY A 30 -17.22 2.45 -0.42
CA GLY A 30 -16.56 3.45 -1.24
C GLY A 30 -15.03 3.48 -1.08
N ARG A 31 -14.40 4.50 -1.69
CA ARG A 31 -12.94 4.68 -1.64
C ARG A 31 -12.44 4.76 -0.20
N CYS A 32 -11.35 4.06 0.06
CA CYS A 32 -10.65 4.07 1.34
C CYS A 32 -9.27 4.71 1.16
N TYR A 33 -8.81 5.38 2.20
CA TYR A 33 -7.52 6.04 2.24
C TYR A 33 -6.81 5.69 3.55
N ALA A 34 -5.52 5.39 3.45
CA ALA A 34 -4.66 5.15 4.60
C ALA A 34 -3.98 6.45 5.04
N CYS A 35 -4.00 6.74 6.34
CA CYS A 35 -3.33 7.91 6.90
C CYS A 35 -1.82 7.83 6.66
N ARG A 36 -1.23 8.88 6.09
CA ARG A 36 0.23 8.93 5.82
C ARG A 36 1.10 8.82 7.08
N ARG A 37 0.56 9.23 8.24
CA ARG A 37 1.30 9.23 9.52
C ARG A 37 1.19 7.93 10.31
N CYS A 38 -0.03 7.39 10.44
CA CYS A 38 -0.30 6.23 11.30
C CYS A 38 -0.82 5.01 10.56
N ARG A 39 -1.02 5.08 9.24
CA ARG A 39 -1.54 4.00 8.38
C ARG A 39 -2.95 3.50 8.68
N ARG A 40 -3.72 4.18 9.54
CA ARG A 40 -5.14 3.87 9.76
C ARG A 40 -5.91 4.07 8.47
N ILE A 41 -6.73 3.09 8.10
CA ILE A 41 -7.57 3.13 6.90
C ILE A 41 -8.97 3.59 7.30
N LEU A 42 -9.49 4.59 6.58
CA LEU A 42 -10.85 5.11 6.72
C LEU A 42 -11.49 5.29 5.35
N SER A 43 -12.81 5.32 5.31
CA SER A 43 -13.52 5.74 4.09
C SER A 43 -13.32 7.22 3.79
N GLU A 44 -13.44 7.60 2.53
CA GLU A 44 -13.38 8.99 2.07
C GLU A 44 -14.33 9.91 2.88
N ALA A 45 -15.55 9.47 3.11
CA ALA A 45 -16.54 10.24 3.88
C ALA A 45 -16.11 10.46 5.35
N GLN A 46 -15.44 9.49 5.96
CA GLN A 46 -14.95 9.61 7.34
C GLN A 46 -13.78 10.58 7.45
N TRP A 47 -12.95 10.68 6.42
CA TRP A 47 -11.87 11.67 6.39
C TRP A 47 -12.42 13.09 6.47
N TYR A 48 -13.46 13.41 5.70
CA TYR A 48 -14.09 14.73 5.73
C TYR A 48 -14.94 14.98 6.99
N SER A 49 -15.48 13.92 7.61
CA SER A 49 -16.35 14.05 8.77
C SER A 49 -15.59 14.21 10.09
N SER A 50 -14.56 13.40 10.31
CA SER A 50 -13.87 13.31 11.60
C SER A 50 -12.35 13.25 11.48
N GLY A 51 -11.83 12.94 10.29
CA GLY A 51 -10.41 12.65 10.10
C GLY A 51 -9.95 11.42 10.90
N CYS A 52 -8.63 11.28 11.03
CA CYS A 52 -8.01 10.18 11.76
C CYS A 52 -7.96 10.47 13.26
N VAL A 53 -8.53 9.59 14.08
CA VAL A 53 -8.59 9.75 15.54
C VAL A 53 -7.22 9.96 16.20
N GLU A 54 -6.15 9.39 15.66
CA GLU A 54 -4.79 9.52 16.21
C GLU A 54 -4.08 10.81 15.76
N CYS A 55 -4.35 11.29 14.54
CA CYS A 55 -3.52 12.31 13.91
C CYS A 55 -4.24 13.63 13.66
N SER A 56 -5.57 13.65 13.60
CA SER A 56 -6.34 14.86 13.29
C SER A 56 -6.28 15.91 14.39
N ALA A 57 -5.98 15.54 15.63
CA ALA A 57 -5.72 16.52 16.69
C ALA A 57 -4.49 17.42 16.38
N THR A 58 -3.53 16.92 15.60
CA THR A 58 -2.30 17.66 15.24
C THR A 58 -2.33 18.15 13.80
N MET A 59 -2.86 17.35 12.87
CA MET A 59 -2.87 17.68 11.44
C MET A 59 -4.13 18.46 11.03
N GLY A 60 -5.22 18.36 11.77
CA GLY A 60 -6.55 18.85 11.39
C GLY A 60 -7.42 17.81 10.70
N ILE A 61 -8.58 18.26 10.21
CA ILE A 61 -9.50 17.47 9.39
C ILE A 61 -9.37 17.98 7.95
N PRO A 62 -9.11 17.12 6.96
CA PRO A 62 -8.95 17.56 5.57
C PRO A 62 -10.29 17.96 4.95
N ASP A 63 -10.22 18.90 4.02
CA ASP A 63 -11.27 19.12 3.02
C ASP A 63 -11.01 18.25 1.77
N ARG A 64 -11.82 18.44 0.71
CA ARG A 64 -11.72 17.63 -0.52
C ARG A 64 -10.41 17.83 -1.27
N ASP A 65 -9.84 19.02 -1.21
CA ASP A 65 -8.67 19.38 -2.00
C ASP A 65 -7.38 18.99 -1.24
N SER A 66 -7.43 18.99 0.09
CA SER A 66 -6.30 18.64 0.97
C SER A 66 -6.23 17.18 1.39
N LEU A 67 -7.19 16.31 1.04
CA LEU A 67 -7.22 14.92 1.50
C LEU A 67 -5.89 14.16 1.26
N LEU A 68 -5.27 14.39 0.10
CA LEU A 68 -4.05 13.68 -0.29
C LEU A 68 -2.81 14.06 0.53
N ASP A 69 -2.84 15.22 1.20
CA ASP A 69 -1.78 15.65 2.13
C ASP A 69 -1.83 14.84 3.44
N PHE A 70 -2.99 14.29 3.77
CA PHE A 70 -3.24 13.56 5.03
C PHE A 70 -3.24 12.05 4.84
N ALA A 71 -3.67 11.59 3.66
CA ALA A 71 -3.95 10.19 3.40
C ALA A 71 -3.66 9.82 1.94
N THR A 72 -3.34 8.55 1.70
CA THR A 72 -3.08 8.02 0.35
C THR A 72 -4.09 6.91 0.01
N PRO A 73 -4.60 6.84 -1.23
CA PRO A 73 -5.35 5.68 -1.70
C PRO A 73 -4.40 4.50 -2.04
N HIS A 74 -3.10 4.74 -2.14
CA HIS A 74 -2.09 3.74 -2.51
C HIS A 74 -1.52 3.09 -1.24
N PHE A 75 -2.14 1.97 -0.85
CA PHE A 75 -1.68 1.18 0.29
C PHE A 75 -1.92 -0.30 0.04
N HIS A 76 -1.18 -1.14 0.78
CA HIS A 76 -1.28 -2.58 0.65
C HIS A 76 -1.98 -3.19 1.87
N ASN A 77 -2.95 -4.06 1.57
CA ASN A 77 -3.64 -4.94 2.50
C ASN A 77 -4.43 -4.23 3.62
N PHE A 78 -5.48 -4.90 4.11
CA PHE A 78 -6.25 -4.45 5.27
C PHE A 78 -5.90 -5.34 6.47
N ILE A 79 -5.43 -4.73 7.55
CA ILE A 79 -5.08 -5.43 8.79
C ILE A 79 -5.97 -4.92 9.92
N GLY A 80 -6.84 -5.79 10.43
CA GLY A 80 -7.65 -5.52 11.61
C GLY A 80 -6.91 -5.84 12.91
N LEU A 81 -6.80 -4.86 13.80
CA LEU A 81 -6.21 -5.01 15.14
C LEU A 81 -7.27 -4.76 16.22
N ILE A 82 -7.45 -5.75 17.10
CA ILE A 82 -8.38 -5.72 18.25
C ILE A 82 -7.63 -5.74 19.60
N ALA A 83 -6.39 -6.23 19.60
CA ALA A 83 -5.52 -6.21 20.76
C ALA A 83 -4.06 -5.99 20.32
N PRO A 84 -3.68 -4.78 19.89
CA PRO A 84 -2.36 -4.49 19.32
C PRO A 84 -1.20 -4.93 20.23
N GLY A 85 -1.34 -4.75 21.55
CA GLY A 85 -0.31 -5.12 22.53
C GLY A 85 -0.03 -6.63 22.64
N GLN A 86 -0.97 -7.48 22.22
CA GLN A 86 -0.83 -8.94 22.25
C GLN A 86 -0.62 -9.54 20.85
N SER A 87 -0.72 -8.73 19.79
CA SER A 87 -0.70 -9.20 18.41
C SER A 87 0.72 -9.27 17.85
N TRP A 88 1.12 -10.45 17.38
CA TRP A 88 2.35 -10.61 16.60
C TRP A 88 2.30 -9.81 15.29
N VAL A 89 1.15 -9.78 14.61
CA VAL A 89 0.95 -8.98 13.39
C VAL A 89 1.15 -7.49 13.69
N ALA A 90 0.62 -6.99 14.81
CA ALA A 90 0.82 -5.59 15.19
C ALA A 90 2.30 -5.27 15.39
N ARG A 91 3.11 -6.20 15.92
CA ARG A 91 4.56 -6.00 16.03
C ARG A 91 5.24 -5.95 14.67
N LEU A 92 4.84 -6.81 13.73
CA LEU A 92 5.38 -6.85 12.37
C LEU A 92 5.20 -5.50 11.67
N ILE A 93 4.02 -4.89 11.84
CA ILE A 93 3.71 -3.58 11.27
C ILE A 93 3.98 -2.43 12.24
N MET A 94 4.79 -2.60 13.29
CA MET A 94 5.15 -1.55 14.26
C MET A 94 3.98 -0.84 14.97
N LYS A 95 2.80 -1.47 15.03
CA LYS A 95 1.58 -0.99 15.70
C LYS A 95 1.34 -1.59 17.08
N SER A 96 2.30 -2.28 17.67
CA SER A 96 2.13 -2.93 18.99
C SER A 96 2.28 -1.98 20.19
N ARG A 97 2.77 -0.74 19.98
CA ARG A 97 3.03 0.23 21.07
C ARG A 97 1.84 1.16 21.33
N GLU A 98 1.13 1.52 20.27
CA GLU A 98 -0.06 2.36 20.34
C GLU A 98 -1.27 1.44 20.53
N PRO A 99 -2.02 1.54 21.63
CA PRO A 99 -3.11 0.61 21.94
C PRO A 99 -4.39 0.93 21.15
N THR A 100 -4.29 1.41 19.91
CA THR A 100 -5.46 1.86 19.18
C THR A 100 -5.98 0.75 18.27
N ASN A 101 -7.18 0.26 18.60
CA ASN A 101 -7.89 -0.71 17.78
C ASN A 101 -8.34 -0.11 16.44
N GLY A 102 -8.54 -0.96 15.43
CA GLY A 102 -9.11 -0.59 14.14
C GLY A 102 -8.41 -1.24 12.95
N ILE A 103 -8.54 -0.61 11.78
CA ILE A 103 -8.04 -1.14 10.52
C ILE A 103 -6.86 -0.32 10.02
N PHE A 104 -5.77 -0.99 9.66
CA PHE A 104 -4.51 -0.39 9.25
C PHE A 104 -4.00 -1.00 7.95
N ALA A 105 -3.27 -0.21 7.18
CA ALA A 105 -2.52 -0.71 6.03
C ALA A 105 -1.25 -1.43 6.48
N GLU A 106 -0.86 -2.48 5.76
CA GLU A 106 0.42 -3.15 5.97
C GLU A 106 1.59 -2.20 5.66
N THR A 107 1.55 -1.62 4.46
CA THR A 107 2.50 -0.63 3.95
C THR A 107 1.76 0.41 3.11
N LEU A 108 2.36 1.59 2.94
CA LEU A 108 1.92 2.58 1.97
C LEU A 108 2.76 2.40 0.70
N SER A 109 2.15 2.54 -0.47
CA SER A 109 2.86 2.69 -1.74
C SER A 109 3.08 4.19 -1.92
N ASP A 110 4.01 4.73 -1.15
CA ASP A 110 4.50 6.08 -1.37
C ASP A 110 5.58 6.00 -2.46
N ASP A 111 5.19 5.58 -3.68
CA ASP A 111 5.96 5.94 -4.86
C ASP A 111 5.65 7.42 -5.10
N ASP A 112 6.59 8.26 -4.69
CA ASP A 112 6.58 9.68 -5.01
C ASP A 112 6.68 9.78 -6.54
N PRO A 113 5.75 10.44 -7.25
CA PRO A 113 5.86 10.61 -8.70
C PRO A 113 7.09 11.46 -9.13
N GLU A 114 7.93 11.88 -8.18
CA GLU A 114 9.16 12.65 -8.43
C GLU A 114 10.40 11.77 -8.71
N ASP A 115 10.37 10.45 -8.42
CA ASP A 115 11.54 9.57 -8.58
C ASP A 115 11.50 8.69 -9.86
N GLU A 116 10.45 8.80 -10.70
CA GLU A 116 10.31 8.03 -11.95
C GLU A 116 10.78 8.78 -13.21
N GLU A 117 11.49 9.91 -13.07
CA GLU A 117 12.30 10.45 -14.18
C GLU A 117 13.58 9.62 -14.35
N GLU A 118 13.43 8.33 -14.68
CA GLU A 118 14.54 7.54 -15.19
C GLU A 118 14.98 8.20 -16.51
N GLU A 119 16.07 8.97 -16.41
CA GLU A 119 16.73 9.71 -17.48
C GLU A 119 16.90 8.78 -18.69
N MET A 120 15.99 8.87 -19.66
CA MET A 120 16.07 8.12 -20.90
C MET A 120 17.29 8.66 -21.66
N GLU A 121 18.44 8.05 -21.42
CA GLU A 121 19.68 8.39 -22.08
C GLU A 121 19.44 8.28 -23.60
N PRO A 122 19.62 9.37 -24.37
CA PRO A 122 19.33 9.35 -25.79
C PRO A 122 20.30 8.38 -26.45
N TYR A 123 19.76 7.30 -27.02
CA TYR A 123 20.53 6.37 -27.85
C TYR A 123 21.04 7.13 -29.08
N VAL A 124 22.25 7.67 -28.99
CA VAL A 124 22.95 8.23 -30.15
C VAL A 124 23.26 7.07 -31.09
N ARG A 125 22.52 6.98 -32.19
CA ARG A 125 22.92 6.17 -33.34
C ARG A 125 24.18 6.80 -33.91
N ASP A 126 25.33 6.16 -33.71
CA ASP A 126 26.57 6.51 -34.38
C ASP A 126 26.33 6.53 -35.91
N ALA A 127 26.82 7.58 -36.57
CA ALA A 127 26.50 7.93 -37.95
C ALA A 127 27.22 7.04 -39.00
N ASP A 128 27.90 6.00 -38.55
CA ASP A 128 28.82 5.18 -39.34
C ASP A 128 28.25 3.81 -39.76
N GLU A 129 27.03 3.43 -39.33
CA GLU A 129 26.39 2.18 -39.76
C GLU A 129 25.50 2.29 -41.02
N GLU A 130 25.31 3.49 -41.59
CA GLU A 130 24.51 3.64 -42.83
C GLU A 130 25.30 3.25 -44.09
N GLU A 131 26.64 3.27 -44.04
CA GLU A 131 27.46 3.04 -45.25
C GLU A 131 27.78 1.55 -45.49
N ALA A 132 27.51 0.65 -44.53
CA ALA A 132 27.82 -0.77 -44.66
C ALA A 132 26.77 -1.58 -45.45
N LEU A 133 25.52 -1.10 -45.56
CA LEU A 133 24.43 -1.83 -46.24
C LEU A 133 24.32 -1.54 -47.74
N ALA A 134 25.07 -0.57 -48.28
CA ALA A 134 24.97 -0.16 -49.68
C ALA A 134 25.92 -0.90 -50.65
N MET A 135 26.74 -1.85 -50.18
CA MET A 135 27.88 -2.39 -50.96
C MET A 135 27.80 -3.89 -51.32
N MET A 136 26.63 -4.53 -51.24
CA MET A 136 26.49 -5.97 -51.57
C MET A 136 25.42 -6.29 -52.61
N ASP A 137 25.31 -5.48 -53.66
CA ASP A 137 24.64 -5.88 -54.91
C ASP A 137 25.70 -6.00 -56.03
N GLY A 138 26.07 -7.23 -56.38
CA GLY A 138 27.14 -7.49 -57.37
C GLY A 138 27.36 -8.97 -57.73
N GLU A 139 26.33 -9.60 -58.29
CA GLU A 139 26.34 -10.58 -59.41
C GLU A 139 27.54 -11.54 -59.63
N SER A 140 27.30 -12.87 -59.68
CA SER A 140 27.65 -13.73 -60.85
C SER A 140 27.36 -15.24 -60.64
N GLY A 141 26.39 -15.75 -61.41
CA GLY A 141 26.47 -16.95 -62.26
C GLY A 141 26.78 -18.35 -61.70
N ALA A 142 25.78 -19.26 -61.73
CA ALA A 142 25.88 -20.59 -62.37
C ALA A 142 24.52 -21.31 -62.48
N SER A 143 24.25 -21.84 -63.66
CA SER A 143 22.99 -22.41 -64.16
C SER A 143 22.64 -23.83 -63.68
N LYS A 144 21.37 -24.02 -63.27
CA LYS A 144 20.34 -25.00 -63.74
C LYS A 144 20.55 -26.53 -63.57
N PRO A 145 19.49 -27.36 -63.79
CA PRO A 145 18.10 -27.29 -63.31
C PRO A 145 17.57 -28.67 -62.83
N VAL A 146 16.39 -28.74 -62.17
CA VAL A 146 15.45 -29.86 -62.41
C VAL A 146 14.01 -29.39 -62.16
N ASN A 147 13.18 -29.72 -63.15
CA ASN A 147 11.76 -29.51 -63.29
C ASN A 147 11.02 -30.62 -62.51
N GLU A 148 9.90 -30.33 -61.82
CA GLU A 148 8.59 -30.91 -62.15
C GLU A 148 7.50 -30.44 -61.17
N LEU A 149 6.41 -29.93 -61.76
CA LEU A 149 5.12 -29.65 -61.13
C LEU A 149 4.31 -30.94 -60.98
N VAL A 150 3.63 -31.10 -59.84
CA VAL A 150 2.35 -31.84 -59.70
C VAL A 150 1.56 -31.16 -58.56
N THR A 151 0.68 -30.19 -58.87
CA THR A 151 -0.80 -30.26 -58.85
C THR A 151 -1.47 -31.03 -57.70
N GLU A 152 -2.18 -30.25 -56.87
CA GLU A 152 -3.56 -30.42 -56.39
C GLU A 152 -4.06 -31.75 -55.73
N ALA A 153 -4.59 -31.57 -54.51
CA ALA A 153 -5.83 -32.12 -53.94
C ALA A 153 -6.09 -33.66 -53.95
N SER A 154 -6.28 -34.23 -52.75
CA SER A 154 -7.56 -34.79 -52.25
C SER A 154 -7.41 -35.39 -50.84
N GLU A 155 -8.44 -35.13 -50.02
CA GLU A 155 -8.91 -35.80 -48.77
C GLU A 155 -7.97 -36.02 -47.57
#